data_AF-A0A432RPP3-F1
#
_entry.id   AF-A0A432RPP3-F1
#
_cell.length_a   1.000
_cell.length_b   1.000
_cell.length_c   1.000
_cell.angle_alpha   90.00
_cell.angle_beta   90.00
_cell.angle_gamma   90.00
#
_symmetry.space_group_name_H-M   'P 1'
#
loop_
_entity.id
_entity.type
_entity.pdbx_description
1 polymer ?
#
loop_
_entity_poly.entity_id
_entity_poly.type
_entity_poly.pdbx_seq_one_letter_code
_entity_poly.pdbx_strand_id
1 'polypeptide(L)'
;MNQRRYNPGSKWNDQSELKCLYIFKVLKEEGFPRGKQLKMCVDISEETGLSAGNLSAKVSNFKSVAGVNNPSNASENTKSIFAEYGHLSSSDLKREIARNDV
;
A
#
# COMPACT_ATOMS: atom_id res chain seq x y z
N MET A 1 -8.30 -13.13 11.76
CA MET A 1 -7.85 -11.80 11.27
C MET A 1 -7.96 -10.81 12.42
N ASN A 2 -6.87 -10.12 12.78
CA ASN A 2 -6.98 -8.98 13.68
C ASN A 2 -7.79 -7.89 12.96
N GLN A 3 -8.88 -7.41 13.55
CA GLN A 3 -9.66 -6.32 12.96
C GLN A 3 -8.84 -5.03 13.01
N ARG A 4 -8.33 -4.60 11.84
CA ARG A 4 -7.74 -3.28 11.66
C ARG A 4 -8.84 -2.22 11.75
N ARG A 5 -8.55 -1.11 12.43
CA ARG A 5 -9.53 -0.03 12.65
C ARG A 5 -9.19 1.16 11.78
N TYR A 6 -10.14 1.58 10.94
CA TYR A 6 -10.03 2.79 10.13
C TYR A 6 -11.01 3.85 10.62
N ASN A 7 -10.72 5.12 10.33
CA ASN A 7 -11.67 6.19 10.59
C ASN A 7 -12.92 5.98 9.70
N PRO A 8 -14.14 5.89 10.25
CA PRO A 8 -15.36 5.67 9.46
C PRO A 8 -15.64 6.77 8.42
N GLY A 9 -15.18 8.00 8.65
CA GLY A 9 -15.29 9.11 7.69
C GLY A 9 -14.22 9.09 6.59
N SER A 10 -13.29 8.15 6.65
CA SER A 10 -12.20 8.00 5.69
C SER A 10 -12.50 6.85 4.71
N LYS A 11 -12.00 6.97 3.48
CA LYS A 11 -12.06 5.90 2.47
C LYS A 11 -10.97 4.84 2.63
N TRP A 12 -10.17 4.90 3.70
CA TRP A 12 -9.12 3.91 3.98
C TRP A 12 -9.71 2.60 4.51
N ASN A 13 -9.23 1.50 3.98
CA ASN A 13 -9.53 0.11 4.38
C ASN A 13 -8.34 -0.81 4.05
N ASP A 14 -8.42 -2.09 4.42
CA ASP A 14 -7.37 -3.09 4.17
C ASP A 14 -7.02 -3.20 2.68
N GLN A 15 -8.01 -3.13 1.81
CA GLN A 15 -7.80 -3.25 0.36
C GLN A 15 -6.97 -2.07 -0.19
N SER A 16 -7.27 -0.84 0.22
CA SER A 16 -6.47 0.34 -0.16
C SER A 16 -5.05 0.30 0.41
N GLU A 17 -4.85 -0.24 1.62
CA GLU A 17 -3.52 -0.50 2.18
C GLU A 17 -2.77 -1.57 1.38
N LEU A 18 -3.44 -2.67 1.00
CA LEU A 18 -2.89 -3.74 0.15
C LEU A 18 -2.49 -3.23 -1.23
N LYS A 19 -3.30 -2.39 -1.86
CA LYS A 19 -2.96 -1.72 -3.14
C LYS A 19 -1.70 -0.86 -2.99
N CYS A 20 -1.54 -0.14 -1.87
CA CYS A 20 -0.31 0.61 -1.59
C CYS A 20 0.90 -0.30 -1.35
N LEU A 21 0.73 -1.43 -0.64
CA LEU A 21 1.77 -2.43 -0.46
C LEU A 21 2.20 -3.05 -1.80
N TYR A 22 1.24 -3.33 -2.69
CA TYR A 22 1.50 -3.82 -4.05
C TYR A 22 2.35 -2.83 -4.84
N ILE A 23 2.00 -1.54 -4.84
CA ILE A 23 2.83 -0.51 -5.50
C ILE A 23 4.25 -0.51 -4.93
N PHE A 24 4.40 -0.56 -3.60
CA PHE A 24 5.72 -0.68 -2.98
C PHE A 24 6.51 -1.90 -3.50
N LYS A 25 5.88 -3.07 -3.60
CA LYS A 25 6.55 -4.29 -4.10
C LYS A 25 6.96 -4.17 -5.56
N VAL A 26 6.10 -3.66 -6.43
CA VAL A 26 6.44 -3.38 -7.83
C VAL A 26 7.63 -2.43 -7.92
N LEU A 27 7.61 -1.34 -7.15
CA LEU A 27 8.73 -0.38 -7.13
C LEU A 27 10.02 -1.03 -6.63
N LYS A 28 9.96 -1.87 -5.59
CA LYS A 28 11.13 -2.56 -5.03
C LYS A 28 11.73 -3.54 -6.04
N GLU A 29 10.90 -4.33 -6.70
CA GLU A 29 11.30 -5.31 -7.72
C GLU A 29 11.94 -4.64 -8.94
N GLU A 30 11.53 -3.41 -9.26
CA GLU A 30 12.07 -2.63 -10.39
C GLU A 30 13.17 -1.63 -10.02
N GLY A 31 13.63 -1.60 -8.77
CA GLY A 31 14.71 -0.70 -8.35
C GLY A 31 14.31 0.78 -8.22
N PHE A 32 13.07 1.05 -7.83
CA PHE A 32 12.51 2.38 -7.55
C PHE A 32 12.62 3.41 -8.70
N PRO A 33 12.07 3.12 -9.89
CA PRO A 33 12.13 4.03 -11.04
C PRO A 33 11.45 5.37 -10.74
N ARG A 34 12.10 6.47 -11.17
CA ARG A 34 11.60 7.84 -10.95
C ARG A 34 10.23 8.03 -11.61
N GLY A 35 9.30 8.63 -10.87
CA GLY A 35 7.96 8.96 -11.37
C GLY A 35 6.95 7.80 -11.38
N LYS A 36 7.40 6.53 -11.31
CA LYS A 36 6.49 5.37 -11.37
C LYS A 36 5.53 5.30 -10.18
N GLN A 37 5.98 5.65 -8.97
CA GLN A 37 5.13 5.66 -7.78
C GLN A 37 3.90 6.53 -7.98
N LEU A 38 4.10 7.79 -8.41
CA LEU A 38 3.00 8.72 -8.62
C LEU A 38 2.07 8.24 -9.72
N LYS A 39 2.61 7.71 -10.83
CA LYS A 39 1.81 7.15 -11.92
C LYS A 39 0.86 6.06 -11.42
N MET A 40 1.38 5.07 -10.69
CA MET A 40 0.54 3.99 -10.14
C MET A 40 -0.45 4.49 -9.09
N CYS A 41 -0.08 5.50 -8.29
CA CYS A 41 -1.01 6.12 -7.33
C CYS A 41 -2.13 6.90 -8.01
N VAL A 42 -1.89 7.47 -9.20
CA VAL A 42 -2.96 8.09 -10.01
C VAL A 42 -3.93 7.00 -10.48
N ASP A 43 -3.42 5.89 -11.03
CA ASP A 43 -4.24 4.79 -11.53
C ASP A 43 -5.21 4.25 -10.45
N ILE A 44 -4.72 3.98 -9.22
CA ILE A 44 -5.58 3.44 -8.15
C ILE A 44 -6.40 4.49 -7.39
N SER A 45 -6.22 5.79 -7.69
CA SER A 45 -6.96 6.87 -7.01
C SER A 45 -8.44 6.85 -7.39
N GLU A 46 -8.75 6.50 -8.63
CA GLU A 46 -10.11 6.38 -9.13
C GLU A 46 -10.85 5.22 -8.47
N GLU A 47 -10.17 4.08 -8.30
CA GLU A 47 -10.74 2.88 -7.69
C GLU A 47 -11.04 3.04 -6.19
N THR A 48 -10.16 3.75 -5.47
CA THR A 48 -10.25 3.89 -4.01
C THR A 48 -10.97 5.17 -3.58
N GLY A 49 -11.10 6.14 -4.48
CA GLY A 49 -11.57 7.48 -4.18
C GLY A 49 -10.65 8.28 -3.24
N LEU A 50 -9.43 7.77 -2.97
CA LEU A 50 -8.37 8.45 -2.22
C LEU A 50 -7.50 9.26 -3.19
N SER A 51 -6.98 10.41 -2.75
CA SER A 51 -6.08 11.21 -3.60
C SER A 51 -4.75 10.48 -3.86
N ALA A 52 -4.21 10.66 -5.06
CA ALA A 52 -2.90 10.10 -5.42
C ALA A 52 -1.78 10.53 -4.45
N GLY A 53 -1.85 11.74 -3.89
CA GLY A 53 -0.94 12.23 -2.86
C GLY A 53 -1.02 11.42 -1.55
N ASN A 54 -2.24 11.14 -1.06
CA ASN A 54 -2.44 10.32 0.14
C ASN A 54 -1.96 8.88 -0.07
N LEU A 55 -2.27 8.31 -1.23
CA LEU A 55 -1.80 6.97 -1.62
C LEU A 55 -0.26 6.94 -1.70
N SER A 56 0.36 7.94 -2.33
CA SER A 56 1.81 8.05 -2.44
C SER A 56 2.49 8.18 -1.07
N ALA A 57 1.91 8.96 -0.15
CA ALA A 57 2.39 9.03 1.23
C ALA A 57 2.31 7.66 1.92
N LYS A 58 1.24 6.89 1.68
CA LYS A 58 1.09 5.54 2.23
C LYS A 58 2.11 4.55 1.65
N VAL A 59 2.41 4.62 0.35
CA VAL A 59 3.49 3.83 -0.26
C VAL A 59 4.84 4.17 0.39
N SER A 60 5.11 5.44 0.66
CA SER A 60 6.31 5.86 1.39
C SER A 60 6.35 5.33 2.83
N ASN A 61 5.21 5.20 3.51
CA ASN A 61 5.16 4.53 4.82
C ASN A 61 5.57 3.05 4.74
N PHE A 62 5.12 2.32 3.72
CA PHE A 62 5.59 0.94 3.51
C PHE A 62 7.10 0.87 3.25
N LYS A 63 7.67 1.82 2.52
CA LYS A 63 9.13 1.92 2.35
C LYS A 63 9.85 2.13 3.68
N SER A 64 9.33 2.99 4.55
CA SER A 64 9.88 3.21 5.89
C SER A 64 9.77 1.96 6.77
N VAL A 65 8.62 1.29 6.77
CA VAL A 65 8.43 0.02 7.52
C VAL A 65 9.36 -1.08 7.01
N ALA A 66 9.64 -1.11 5.70
CA ALA A 66 10.57 -2.05 5.08
C ALA A 66 12.06 -1.67 5.21
N GLY A 67 12.40 -0.57 5.90
CA GLY A 67 13.77 -0.09 6.07
C GLY A 67 14.42 0.50 4.81
N VAL A 68 13.63 0.82 3.78
CA VAL A 68 14.13 1.45 2.53
C VAL A 68 14.29 2.96 2.71
N ASN A 69 13.32 3.60 3.37
CA ASN A 69 13.36 5.02 3.71
C ASN A 69 13.66 5.17 5.21
N ASN A 70 13.98 6.40 5.62
CA ASN A 70 14.02 6.76 7.04
C ASN A 70 12.70 6.41 7.75
N PRO A 71 12.73 6.16 9.07
CA PRO A 71 11.53 5.91 9.85
C PRO A 71 10.46 6.98 9.63
N SER A 72 9.20 6.56 9.60
CA SER A 72 8.04 7.44 9.49
C SER A 72 7.00 7.12 10.55
N ASN A 73 5.98 7.97 10.67
CA ASN A 73 4.81 7.73 11.51
C ASN A 73 3.80 6.80 10.81
N ALA A 74 4.27 5.67 10.29
CA ALA A 74 3.40 4.66 9.68
C ALA A 74 2.36 4.17 10.71
N SER A 75 1.10 4.10 10.30
CA SER A 75 0.01 3.67 11.18
C SER A 75 0.17 2.20 11.59
N GLU A 76 -0.43 1.82 12.71
CA GLU A 76 -0.47 0.42 13.16
C GLU A 76 -1.11 -0.51 12.11
N ASN A 77 -2.12 -0.03 11.37
CA ASN A 77 -2.68 -0.79 10.24
C ASN A 77 -1.64 -1.06 9.16
N THR A 78 -0.86 -0.06 8.76
CA THR A 78 0.21 -0.22 7.77
C THR A 78 1.27 -1.23 8.25
N LYS A 79 1.69 -1.15 9.51
CA LYS A 79 2.63 -2.12 10.11
C LYS A 79 2.05 -3.53 10.14
N SER A 80 0.77 -3.66 10.52
CA SER A 80 0.06 -4.94 10.55
C SER A 80 -0.14 -5.54 9.15
N ILE A 81 -0.48 -4.73 8.14
CA ILE A 81 -0.56 -5.18 6.74
C ILE A 81 0.80 -5.66 6.26
N PHE A 82 1.87 -4.93 6.59
CA PHE A 82 3.23 -5.34 6.22
C PHE A 82 3.66 -6.63 6.92
N ALA A 83 3.34 -6.81 8.20
CA ALA A 83 3.65 -8.05 8.92
C ALA A 83 2.93 -9.26 8.30
N GLU A 84 1.68 -9.09 7.88
CA GLU A 84 0.88 -10.17 7.31
C GLU A 84 1.22 -10.46 5.85
N TYR A 85 1.36 -9.44 5.00
CA TYR A 85 1.48 -9.60 3.55
C TYR A 85 2.85 -9.17 2.99
N GLY A 86 3.70 -8.54 3.79
CA GLY A 86 4.97 -7.97 3.35
C GLY A 86 5.99 -9.00 2.91
N HIS A 87 5.77 -10.29 3.14
CA HIS A 87 6.59 -11.38 2.62
C HIS A 87 6.23 -11.76 1.16
N LEU A 88 5.05 -11.38 0.67
CA LEU A 88 4.55 -11.72 -0.66
C LEU A 88 5.25 -10.93 -1.79
N SER A 89 5.27 -11.50 -2.99
CA SER A 89 5.69 -10.80 -4.22
C SER A 89 4.60 -9.83 -4.71
N SER A 90 4.94 -8.93 -5.63
CA SER A 90 3.92 -8.08 -6.29
C SER A 90 2.85 -8.91 -7.00
N SER A 91 3.24 -10.03 -7.62
CA SER A 91 2.33 -10.93 -8.34
C SER A 91 1.36 -11.64 -7.39
N ASP A 92 1.84 -12.08 -6.22
CA ASP A 92 0.99 -12.73 -5.22
C ASP A 92 0.03 -11.72 -4.57
N LEU A 93 0.51 -10.52 -4.25
CA LEU A 93 -0.35 -9.43 -3.77
C LEU A 93 -1.43 -9.07 -4.77
N LYS A 94 -1.12 -9.04 -6.07
CA LYS A 94 -2.11 -8.78 -7.11
C LYS A 94 -3.21 -9.85 -7.11
N ARG A 95 -2.86 -11.12 -6.92
CA ARG A 95 -3.83 -12.22 -6.79
C ARG A 95 -4.66 -12.09 -5.50
N GLU A 96 -4.03 -11.69 -4.41
CA GLU A 96 -4.71 -11.50 -3.12
C GLU A 96 -5.72 -10.35 -3.19
N ILE A 97 -5.35 -9.21 -3.78
CA ILE A 97 -6.27 -8.09 -4.00
C ILE A 97 -7.47 -8.55 -4.84
N ALA A 98 -7.22 -9.26 -5.94
CA ALA A 98 -8.30 -9.74 -6.82
C ALA A 98 -9.25 -10.74 -6.13
N ARG A 99 -8.77 -11.54 -5.16
CA ARG A 99 -9.63 -12.44 -4.38
C ARG A 99 -10.54 -11.70 -3.40
N ASN A 100 -10.10 -10.55 -2.89
CA ASN A 100 -10.84 -9.74 -1.93
C ASN A 100 -11.78 -8.71 -2.61
N ASP A 101 -11.76 -8.64 -3.94
CA ASP A 101 -12.64 -7.80 -4.77
C ASP A 101 -13.95 -8.52 -5.20
N VAL A 102 -14.09 -9.81 -4.90
CA VAL A 102 -15.27 -10.66 -5.19
C VAL A 102 -16.11 -10.82 -3.93
#